data_AF-A0A355BA52-F1
#
_entry.id   AF-A0A355BA52-F1
#
_cell.length_a   1.000
_cell.length_b   1.000
_cell.length_c   1.000
_cell.angle_alpha   90.00
_cell.angle_beta   90.00
_cell.angle_gamma   90.00
#
_symmetry.space_group_name_H-M   'P 1'
#
loop_
_entity.id
_entity.type
_entity.pdbx_description
1 polymer ?
#
loop_
_entity_poly.entity_id
_entity_poly.type
_entity_poly.pdbx_seq_one_letter_code
_entity_poly.pdbx_strand_id
1 'polypeptide(L)' 'NNGKGEAFSPTDTVANGLASCMFTVMGIKAKDLEIDFSGSTAHVTKIMGTEPRRITEIHVSFHFTINPSEKIKTVLERTA' A
#
# COMPACT_ATOMS: atom_id res chain seq x y z
N ASN A 1 -7.09 17.59 -12.27
CA ASN A 1 -8.43 17.08 -12.65
C ASN A 1 -9.51 18.13 -12.80
N ASN A 2 -9.73 19.11 -11.90
CA ASN A 2 -10.91 20.02 -12.00
C ASN A 2 -12.25 19.28 -12.23
N GLY A 3 -12.41 18.08 -11.65
CA GLY A 3 -13.57 17.21 -11.89
C GLY A 3 -13.46 16.27 -13.12
N LYS A 4 -12.46 16.41 -13.98
CA LYS A 4 -12.29 15.60 -15.21
C LYS A 4 -11.89 14.14 -15.00
N GLY A 5 -11.35 13.79 -13.83
CA GLY A 5 -10.93 12.41 -13.53
C GLY A 5 -9.76 11.86 -14.37
N GLU A 6 -9.01 12.72 -15.08
CA GLU A 6 -7.94 12.30 -16.02
C GLU A 6 -6.64 11.83 -15.35
N ALA A 7 -6.51 11.97 -14.03
CA ALA A 7 -5.32 11.57 -13.26
C ALA A 7 -5.71 11.23 -11.81
N PHE A 8 -4.72 10.85 -11.00
CA PHE A 8 -4.93 10.74 -9.55
C PHE A 8 -5.29 12.10 -8.93
N SER A 9 -6.32 12.13 -8.08
CA SER A 9 -6.60 13.32 -7.27
C SER A 9 -5.58 13.45 -6.14
N PRO A 10 -5.42 14.63 -5.51
CA PRO A 10 -4.49 14.79 -4.39
C PRO A 10 -4.68 13.76 -3.26
N THR A 11 -5.93 13.37 -2.98
CA THR A 11 -6.22 12.35 -1.95
C THR A 11 -5.95 10.92 -2.44
N ASP A 12 -6.01 10.66 -3.75
CA ASP A 12 -5.52 9.37 -4.29
C ASP A 12 -4.01 9.30 -4.21
N THR A 13 -3.31 10.38 -4.54
CA THR A 13 -1.84 10.44 -4.42
C THR A 13 -1.38 10.17 -2.98
N VAL A 14 -2.09 10.72 -1.98
CA VAL A 14 -1.82 10.41 -0.57
C VAL A 14 -2.06 8.93 -0.25
N ALA A 15 -3.20 8.36 -0.68
CA ALA A 15 -3.52 6.96 -0.43
C ALA A 15 -2.52 6.00 -1.08
N ASN A 16 -2.15 6.25 -2.34
CA ASN A 16 -1.13 5.47 -3.03
C ASN A 16 0.26 5.67 -2.41
N GLY A 17 0.58 6.88 -1.95
CA GLY A 17 1.84 7.17 -1.28
C GLY A 17 2.05 6.31 -0.01
N LEU A 18 0.97 6.07 0.75
CA LEU A 18 1.01 5.15 1.89
C LEU A 18 1.42 3.73 1.46
N ALA A 19 0.73 3.17 0.46
CA ALA A 19 1.03 1.83 -0.04
C ALA A 19 2.43 1.71 -0.65
N SER A 20 2.89 2.73 -1.38
CA SER A 20 4.25 2.79 -1.93
C SER A 20 5.32 2.84 -0.83
N CYS A 21 5.07 3.58 0.26
CA CYS A 21 5.96 3.63 1.41
C CYS A 21 6.07 2.25 2.07
N MET A 22 4.93 1.63 2.39
CA MET A 22 4.83 0.27 2.94
C MET A 22 5.59 -0.76 2.08
N PHE A 23 5.39 -0.74 0.76
CA PHE A 23 6.11 -1.64 -0.14
C PHE A 23 7.62 -1.41 -0.15
N THR A 24 8.06 -0.16 -0.05
CA THR A 24 9.49 0.16 -0.05
C THR A 24 10.17 -0.46 1.18
N VAL A 25 9.62 -0.26 2.37
CA VAL A 25 10.18 -0.81 3.61
C VAL A 25 10.06 -2.33 3.68
N MET A 26 8.93 -2.90 3.20
CA MET A 26 8.78 -4.35 3.07
C MET A 26 9.80 -4.96 2.09
N GLY A 27 10.07 -4.30 0.95
CA GLY A 27 11.05 -4.75 -0.04
C GLY A 27 12.48 -4.74 0.51
N ILE A 28 12.85 -3.71 1.29
CA ILE A 28 14.14 -3.67 2.01
C ILE A 28 14.22 -4.88 2.96
N LYS A 29 13.17 -5.13 3.74
CA LYS A 29 13.16 -6.25 4.69
C LYS A 29 13.16 -7.62 4.02
N ALA A 30 12.44 -7.77 2.91
CA ALA A 30 12.42 -8.99 2.11
C ALA A 30 13.81 -9.33 1.56
N LYS A 31 14.57 -8.30 1.13
CA LYS A 31 15.96 -8.46 0.69
C LYS A 31 16.85 -9.02 1.79
N ASP A 32 16.73 -8.51 3.04
CA ASP A 32 17.48 -9.02 4.19
C ASP A 32 17.13 -10.49 4.53
N LEU A 33 15.94 -10.91 4.16
CA LEU A 33 15.45 -12.29 4.35
C LEU A 33 15.71 -13.19 3.15
N GLU A 34 16.38 -12.68 2.10
CA GLU A 34 16.64 -13.38 0.83
C GLU A 34 15.36 -13.84 0.11
N ILE A 35 14.32 -13.03 0.17
CA ILE A 35 13.00 -13.30 -0.45
C ILE A 35 12.81 -12.39 -1.65
N ASP A 36 12.55 -12.99 -2.82
CA ASP A 36 12.14 -12.23 -4.00
C ASP A 36 10.68 -11.82 -3.89
N PHE A 37 10.45 -10.51 -3.80
CA PHE A 37 9.15 -9.89 -3.63
C PHE A 37 8.63 -9.25 -4.93
N SER A 38 9.39 -9.39 -6.02
CA SER A 38 9.11 -8.79 -7.32
C SER A 38 7.76 -9.21 -7.88
N GLY A 39 7.09 -8.29 -8.57
CA GLY A 39 5.76 -8.53 -9.16
C GLY A 39 4.60 -8.49 -8.17
N SER A 40 4.85 -8.32 -6.87
CA SER A 40 3.79 -8.10 -5.88
C SER A 40 3.00 -6.81 -6.17
N THR A 41 1.70 -6.81 -5.86
CA THR A 41 0.80 -5.67 -6.13
C THR A 41 0.01 -5.27 -4.89
N ALA A 42 -0.45 -4.02 -4.83
CA ALA A 42 -1.29 -3.51 -3.75
C ALA A 42 -2.55 -2.89 -4.34
N HIS A 43 -3.70 -3.27 -3.78
CA HIS A 43 -4.97 -2.62 -4.03
C HIS A 43 -5.25 -1.61 -2.93
N VAL A 44 -5.50 -0.36 -3.29
CA VAL A 44 -5.68 0.75 -2.34
C VAL A 44 -7.08 1.31 -2.47
N THR A 45 -7.83 1.30 -1.37
CA THR A 45 -9.15 1.92 -1.27
C THR A 45 -9.11 2.99 -0.19
N LYS A 46 -9.48 4.23 -0.55
CA LYS A 46 -9.65 5.33 0.42
C LYS A 46 -11.14 5.56 0.69
N ILE A 47 -11.47 5.87 1.93
CA ILE A 47 -12.82 6.30 2.34
C ILE A 47 -12.75 7.79 2.69
N MET A 48 -13.68 8.58 2.13
CA MET A 48 -13.76 10.02 2.33
C MET A 48 -14.92 10.37 3.27
N GLY A 49 -14.64 11.12 4.33
CA GLY A 49 -15.66 11.79 5.13
C GLY A 49 -16.11 13.12 4.49
N THR A 50 -17.18 13.71 5.02
CA THR A 50 -17.84 14.88 4.40
C THR A 50 -17.67 16.21 5.15
N GLU A 51 -17.38 16.24 6.45
CA GLU A 51 -17.35 17.49 7.23
C GLU A 51 -16.21 17.54 8.28
N PRO A 52 -15.08 18.24 8.01
CA PRO A 52 -14.60 18.63 6.68
C PRO A 52 -14.28 17.42 5.81
N ARG A 53 -14.36 17.60 4.48
CA ARG A 53 -13.98 16.58 3.50
C ARG A 53 -12.50 16.18 3.67
N ARG A 54 -12.26 14.95 4.12
CA ARG A 54 -10.92 14.37 4.31
C ARG A 54 -10.96 12.85 4.20
N ILE A 55 -9.80 12.24 4.04
CA ILE A 55 -9.66 10.79 4.13
C ILE A 55 -9.96 10.37 5.58
N THR A 56 -10.90 9.46 5.78
CA THR A 56 -11.20 8.87 7.10
C THR A 56 -10.52 7.53 7.28
N GLU A 57 -10.37 6.76 6.20
CA GLU A 57 -9.73 5.44 6.22
C GLU A 57 -8.97 5.19 4.91
N ILE A 58 -7.91 4.39 4.99
CA ILE A 58 -7.20 3.84 3.83
C ILE A 58 -7.04 2.34 4.09
N HIS A 59 -7.60 1.54 3.21
CA HIS A 59 -7.46 0.09 3.23
C HIS A 59 -6.46 -0.29 2.15
N VAL A 60 -5.42 -1.04 2.52
CA VAL A 60 -4.40 -1.53 1.61
C VAL A 60 -4.41 -3.05 1.65
N SER A 61 -4.74 -3.67 0.52
CA SER A 61 -4.69 -5.12 0.35
C SER A 61 -3.47 -5.49 -0.48
N PHE A 62 -2.54 -6.22 0.13
CA PHE A 62 -1.34 -6.67 -0.55
C PHE A 62 -1.53 -8.06 -1.16
N HIS A 63 -1.10 -8.21 -2.42
CA HIS A 63 -1.07 -9.46 -3.15
C HIS A 63 0.37 -9.80 -3.48
N PHE A 64 0.95 -10.71 -2.70
CA PHE A 64 2.32 -11.16 -2.89
C PHE A 64 2.38 -12.27 -3.94
N THR A 65 3.43 -12.25 -4.76
CA THR A 65 3.73 -13.33 -5.73
C THR A 65 4.28 -14.58 -5.06
N ILE A 66 4.71 -14.45 -3.81
CA ILE A 66 5.26 -15.51 -2.96
C ILE A 66 4.18 -16.09 -2.03
N ASN A 67 4.43 -17.31 -1.55
CA ASN A 67 3.68 -17.91 -0.45
C ASN A 67 4.56 -17.94 0.82
N PRO A 68 4.65 -16.84 1.58
CA PRO A 68 5.52 -16.74 2.73
C PRO A 68 4.98 -17.58 3.90
N SER A 69 5.88 -18.10 4.73
CA SER A 69 5.47 -18.66 6.02
C SER A 69 4.80 -17.59 6.89
N GLU A 70 3.95 -17.99 7.84
CA GLU A 70 3.29 -17.08 8.78
C GLU A 70 4.27 -16.15 9.52
N LYS A 71 5.48 -16.67 9.83
CA LYS A 71 6.55 -15.86 10.45
C LYS A 71 7.00 -14.73 9.51
N ILE A 72 7.27 -15.05 8.25
CA ILE A 72 7.70 -14.06 7.25
C ILE A 72 6.59 -13.04 7.02
N LYS A 73 5.35 -13.51 6.85
CA LYS A 73 4.18 -12.66 6.67
C LYS A 73 4.05 -11.65 7.82
N THR A 74 4.14 -12.11 9.07
CA THR A 74 4.10 -11.25 10.26
C THR A 74 5.23 -10.22 10.28
N VAL A 75 6.44 -10.59 9.85
CA VAL A 75 7.59 -9.65 9.81
C VAL A 75 7.36 -8.57 8.77
N LEU A 76 6.85 -8.92 7.59
CA LEU A 76 6.55 -7.96 6.53
C LEU A 76 5.40 -7.03 6.96
N GLU A 77 4.32 -7.57 7.53
CA GLU A 77 3.18 -6.80 8.03
C GLU A 77 3.56 -5.78 9.11
N ARG A 78 4.50 -6.11 10.00
CA ARG A 78 4.98 -5.19 11.05
C ARG A 78 5.97 -4.15 10.54
N THR A 79 6.56 -4.39 9.37
CA THR A 79 7.51 -3.47 8.75
C THR A 79 6.79 -2.38 7.96
N ALA A 80 5.66 -2.74 7.35
CA ALA A 80 4.75 -1.82 6.68
C ALA A 80 4.21 -0.75 7.63
#